data_AF-A0A9C7UXM5-F1
#
_entry.id   AF-A0A9C7UXM5-F1
#
_cell.length_a   1.000
_cell.length_b   1.000
_cell.length_c   1.000
_cell.angle_alpha   90.00
_cell.angle_beta   90.00
_cell.angle_gamma   90.00
#
_symmetry.space_group_name_H-M   'P 1'
#
loop_
_entity.id
_entity.type
_entity.pdbx_description
1 polymer ?
#
loop_
_entity_poly.entity_id
_entity_poly.type
_entity_poly.pdbx_seq_one_letter_code
_entity_poly.pdbx_strand_id
1 'polypeptide(L)' 'MSLFGILFIIIGILFIIYPKRVARDRLKGAEAPTPTQGAINMVRYLGGPRLVILGFIMAFVTIW' A
#
# COMPACT_ATOMS: atom_id res chain seq x y z
N MET A 1 -0.86 -17.43 -12.45
CA MET A 1 -0.76 -16.31 -11.49
C MET A 1 -0.36 -15.07 -12.24
N SER A 2 -1.11 -13.97 -12.09
CA SER A 2 -0.74 -12.72 -12.75
C SER A 2 0.46 -12.08 -12.03
N LEU A 3 1.50 -11.70 -12.79
CA LEU A 3 2.67 -10.97 -12.27
C LEU A 3 2.25 -9.67 -11.57
N PHE A 4 1.23 -9.00 -12.10
CA PHE A 4 0.64 -7.82 -11.49
C PHE A 4 0.06 -8.08 -10.11
N GLY A 5 -0.69 -9.18 -9.92
CA GLY A 5 -1.27 -9.52 -8.61
C GLY A 5 -0.19 -9.72 -7.53
N ILE A 6 0.89 -10.42 -7.87
CA ILE A 6 2.03 -10.61 -6.96
C ILE A 6 2.69 -9.26 -6.64
N LEU A 7 2.87 -8.39 -7.63
CA LEU A 7 3.44 -7.05 -7.43
C LEU A 7 2.60 -6.22 -6.45
N PHE A 8 1.28 -6.24 -6.57
CA PHE A 8 0.36 -5.54 -5.66
C PHE A 8 0.44 -6.07 -4.23
N ILE A 9 0.60 -7.40 -4.05
CA ILE A 9 0.81 -8.00 -2.74
C ILE A 9 2.10 -7.48 -2.10
N ILE A 10 3.21 -7.49 -2.85
CA ILE A 10 4.51 -7.02 -2.34
C ILE A 10 4.43 -5.54 -1.96
N ILE A 11 3.84 -4.70 -2.81
CA ILE A 11 3.67 -3.27 -2.54
C ILE A 11 2.77 -3.06 -1.30
N GLY A 12 1.68 -3.82 -1.17
CA GLY A 12 0.80 -3.76 0.00
C GLY A 12 1.53 -4.13 1.30
N ILE A 13 2.38 -5.16 1.27
CA ILE A 13 3.23 -5.54 2.41
C ILE A 13 4.22 -4.42 2.75
N LEU A 14 4.85 -3.79 1.75
CA LEU A 14 5.74 -2.64 1.99
C LEU A 14 5.01 -1.46 2.66
N PHE A 15 3.74 -1.24 2.34
CA PHE A 15 2.93 -0.20 2.98
C PHE A 15 2.65 -0.52 4.45
N ILE A 16 2.55 -1.80 4.82
CA ILE A 16 2.35 -2.25 6.21
C ILE A 16 3.65 -2.15 7.02
N ILE A 17 4.80 -2.50 6.42
CA ILE A 17 6.12 -2.50 7.09
C ILE A 17 6.69 -1.07 7.19
N TYR A 18 6.55 -0.27 6.14
CA TYR A 18 7.14 1.08 6.04
C TYR A 18 6.09 2.19 5.85
N PRO A 19 5.02 2.27 6.66
CA PRO A 19 3.93 3.21 6.45
C PRO A 19 4.38 4.67 6.55
N LYS A 20 5.36 4.97 7.42
CA LYS A 20 5.91 6.32 7.60
C LYS A 20 6.63 6.83 6.34
N ARG A 21 7.37 5.96 5.65
CA ARG A 21 8.10 6.31 4.44
C ARG A 21 7.13 6.57 3.29
N VAL A 22 6.16 5.69 3.13
CA VAL A 22 5.09 5.82 2.11
C VAL A 22 4.24 7.07 2.36
N ALA A 23 3.83 7.33 3.61
CA ALA A 23 3.07 8.53 3.95
C ALA A 23 3.87 9.81 3.69
N ARG A 24 5.19 9.82 3.98
CA ARG A 24 6.08 10.93 3.63
C ARG A 24 6.20 11.12 2.12
N ASP A 25 6.37 10.03 1.37
CA ASP A 25 6.48 10.10 -0.09
C ASP A 25 5.21 10.65 -0.74
N ARG A 26 4.03 10.37 -0.17
CA ARG A 26 2.75 10.94 -0.60
C ARG A 26 2.60 12.43 -0.27
N LEU A 27 3.36 12.95 0.69
CA LEU A 27 3.36 14.35 1.10
C LEU A 27 4.53 15.15 0.51
N LYS A 28 5.37 14.53 -0.34
CA LYS A 28 6.39 15.25 -1.10
C LYS A 28 5.71 16.25 -2.03
N GLY A 29 5.70 17.52 -1.65
CA GLY A 29 5.02 18.61 -2.36
C GLY A 29 3.92 19.32 -1.56
N ALA A 30 3.59 18.85 -0.35
CA ALA A 30 2.71 19.57 0.56
C ALA A 30 3.48 20.65 1.33
N GLU A 31 2.82 21.76 1.67
CA GLU A 31 3.39 22.84 2.50
C GLU A 31 3.92 22.33 3.86
N ALA A 32 3.30 21.29 4.41
CA ALA A 32 3.75 20.58 5.60
C ALA A 32 4.12 19.11 5.25
N PRO A 33 5.40 18.81 4.95
CA PRO A 33 5.82 17.49 4.47
C PRO A 33 5.94 16.42 5.57
N THR A 34 5.55 16.74 6.81
CA THR A 34 5.55 15.82 7.94
C THR A 34 4.25 15.02 7.99
N PRO A 35 4.29 13.69 7.78
CA PRO A 35 3.10 12.87 7.89
C PRO A 35 2.55 12.86 9.31
N THR A 36 1.27 13.19 9.44
CA THR A 36 0.53 13.05 10.70
C THR A 36 0.40 11.57 11.07
N GLN A 37 0.22 11.29 12.37
CA GLN A 37 0.01 9.92 12.84
C GLN A 37 -1.22 9.26 12.19
N GLY A 38 -2.26 10.06 11.90
CA GLY A 38 -3.44 9.61 11.16
C GLY A 38 -3.10 9.12 9.75
N ALA A 39 -2.29 9.87 8.99
CA ALA A 39 -1.85 9.46 7.65
C ALA A 39 -1.02 8.17 7.68
N ILE A 40 -0.13 8.03 8.68
CA ILE A 40 0.67 6.81 8.86
C ILE A 40 -0.23 5.61 9.15
N ASN A 41 -1.20 5.76 10.06
CA ASN A 41 -2.16 4.70 10.39
C ASN A 41 -3.03 4.34 9.20
N MET A 42 -3.47 5.33 8.41
CA MET A 42 -4.26 5.09 7.22
C MET A 42 -3.49 4.28 6.17
N VAL A 43 -2.21 4.60 5.94
CA VAL A 43 -1.36 3.80 5.05
C VAL A 43 -1.19 2.37 5.58
N ARG A 44 -0.96 2.21 6.89
CA ARG A 44 -0.69 0.90 7.51
C ARG A 44 -1.91 -0.02 7.56
N TYR A 45 -3.07 0.51 7.96
CA TYR A 45 -4.25 -0.31 8.27
C TYR A 45 -5.29 -0.34 7.16
N LEU A 46 -5.31 0.66 6.28
CA LEU A 46 -6.22 0.70 5.13
C LEU A 46 -5.47 0.47 3.82
N GLY A 47 -4.44 1.26 3.55
CA GLY A 47 -3.71 1.24 2.27
C GLY A 47 -3.03 -0.10 1.99
N GLY A 48 -2.20 -0.56 2.91
CA GLY A 48 -1.47 -1.82 2.78
C GLY A 48 -2.36 -3.05 2.65
N PRO A 49 -3.28 -3.31 3.60
CA PRO A 49 -4.18 -4.47 3.54
C PRO A 49 -5.06 -4.47 2.29
N ARG A 50 -5.58 -3.31 1.86
CA ARG A 50 -6.37 -3.20 0.63
C ARG A 50 -5.57 -3.59 -0.62
N LEU A 51 -4.30 -3.18 -0.71
CA LEU A 51 -3.43 -3.55 -1.82
C LEU A 51 -3.09 -5.04 -1.82
N VAL A 52 -2.88 -5.64 -0.64
CA VAL A 52 -2.69 -7.10 -0.52
C VAL A 52 -3.93 -7.86 -0.99
N ILE A 53 -5.12 -7.47 -0.53
CA ILE A 53 -6.38 -8.10 -0.93
C ILE A 53 -6.60 -7.97 -2.44
N LEU A 54 -6.41 -6.76 -3.00
CA LEU A 54 -6.56 -6.52 -4.44
C LEU A 54 -5.55 -7.35 -5.25
N GLY A 55 -4.30 -7.41 -4.80
CA GLY A 55 -3.26 -8.22 -5.43
C GLY A 55 -3.58 -9.71 -5.38
N PHE A 56 -4.13 -10.20 -4.27
CA PHE A 56 -4.60 -11.57 -4.13
C PHE A 56 -5.75 -11.88 -5.09
N ILE A 57 -6.76 -11.01 -5.16
CA ILE A 57 -7.87 -11.15 -6.12
C ILE A 57 -7.32 -11.20 -7.55
N MET A 58 -6.47 -10.27 -7.94
CA MET A 58 -5.89 -10.23 -9.28
C MET A 58 -4.95 -11.42 -9.58
N ALA A 59 -4.26 -11.96 -8.58
CA ALA A 59 -3.36 -13.09 -8.75
C ALA A 59 -4.12 -14.41 -8.97
N PHE A 60 -5.28 -14.57 -8.33
CA PHE A 60 -6.02 -15.84 -8.24
C PHE A 60 -7.36 -15.87 -8.97
N VAL A 61 -8.10 -14.76 -9.02
CA VAL A 61 -9.43 -14.71 -9.66
C VAL A 61 -9.32 -14.65 -11.18
N THR A 62 -8.24 -14.06 -11.72
CA THR A 62 -8.00 -13.92 -13.16
C THR A 62 -7.56 -15.21 -13.87
N ILE A 63 -7.55 -16.36 -13.18
CA ILE A 63 -7.14 -17.67 -13.74
C ILE A 63 -8.35 -18.52 -14.16
N TRP A 64 -9.58 -18.05 -13.95
CA TRP A 64 -10.82 -18.73 -14.35
C TRP A 64 -11.38 -18.19 -15.67
#